data_AF-A0A819VQT7-F1
#
_entry.id   AF-A0A819VQT7-F1
#
_cell.length_a   1.000
_cell.length_b   1.000
_cell.length_c   1.000
_cell.angle_alpha   90.00
_cell.angle_beta   90.00
_cell.angle_gamma   90.00
#
_symmetry.space_group_name_H-M   'P 1'
#
loop_
_entity.id
_entity.type
_entity.pdbx_description
1 polymer ?
#
loop_
_entity_poly.entity_id
_entity_poly.type
_entity_poly.pdbx_seq_one_letter_code
_entity_poly.pdbx_strand_id
1 'polypeptide(L)'
;MPPSTTNSSITAIELSKPDIAISYLGRFWLFLIQTTLSIMCCLFLLFHLLSHRTLRHALHNHVIIVLLFMCLIWVMTVAPATMHVYLFNIVWSQTPTFCMIWKFLDSCIYASIAKLVAWASIER
;
A
#
# COMPACT_ATOMS: atom_id res chain seq x y z
N MET A 1 -48.08 12.85 32.28
CA MET A 1 -48.61 11.49 32.09
C MET A 1 -49.57 11.55 30.91
N PRO A 2 -49.42 10.80 29.81
CA PRO A 2 -48.24 10.20 29.17
C PRO A 2 -47.92 10.85 27.79
N PRO A 3 -46.81 10.46 27.12
CA PRO A 3 -46.42 10.95 25.79
C PRO A 3 -47.04 10.12 24.66
N SER A 4 -47.42 10.75 23.55
CA SER A 4 -47.81 10.06 22.32
C SER A 4 -46.58 9.85 21.43
N THR A 5 -46.06 8.63 21.47
CA THR A 5 -45.14 8.01 20.51
C THR A 5 -45.72 8.00 19.10
N THR A 6 -45.07 8.66 18.17
CA THR A 6 -45.11 8.30 16.74
C THR A 6 -43.80 8.71 16.09
N ASN A 7 -43.25 7.80 15.28
CA ASN A 7 -42.09 7.92 14.36
C ASN A 7 -40.98 6.89 14.61
N SER A 8 -41.35 5.65 14.96
CA SER A 8 -40.50 4.48 14.89
C SER A 8 -40.60 3.80 13.50
N SER A 9 -40.30 4.54 12.43
CA SER A 9 -40.48 4.00 11.06
C SER A 9 -39.54 4.53 9.98
N ILE A 10 -38.47 5.28 10.31
CA ILE A 10 -37.56 5.86 9.28
C ILE A 10 -36.09 5.42 9.43
N THR A 11 -35.69 4.79 10.53
CA THR A 11 -34.27 4.45 10.78
C THR A 11 -33.90 2.99 10.51
N ALA A 12 -34.59 2.30 9.59
CA ALA A 12 -34.35 0.87 9.36
C ALA A 12 -34.13 0.47 7.88
N ILE A 13 -33.87 1.42 6.97
CA ILE A 13 -33.68 1.12 5.54
C ILE A 13 -32.27 1.47 5.00
N GLU A 14 -31.38 2.05 5.81
CA GLU A 14 -30.00 2.39 5.40
C GLU A 14 -28.92 1.47 6.01
N LEU A 15 -29.25 0.24 6.45
CA LEU A 15 -28.26 -0.69 7.03
C LEU A 15 -28.32 -2.10 6.42
N SER A 16 -28.25 -2.16 5.09
CA SER A 16 -27.86 -3.40 4.41
C SER A 16 -27.08 -3.06 3.14
N LYS A 17 -25.94 -2.40 3.33
CA LYS A 17 -24.85 -2.62 2.38
C LYS A 17 -24.26 -3.98 2.78
N PRO A 18 -24.22 -4.99 1.90
CA PRO A 18 -23.61 -6.26 2.26
C PRO A 18 -22.14 -5.96 2.54
N ASP A 19 -21.82 -5.89 3.83
CA ASP A 19 -20.49 -5.72 4.35
C ASP A 19 -19.67 -6.96 4.01
N ILE A 20 -19.18 -7.01 2.77
CA ILE A 20 -17.86 -7.59 2.50
C ILE A 20 -16.81 -6.61 3.08
N ALA A 21 -17.06 -6.10 4.28
CA ALA A 21 -16.14 -5.28 5.04
C ALA A 21 -15.20 -6.26 5.71
N ILE A 22 -14.17 -6.70 4.97
CA ILE A 22 -13.06 -7.48 5.53
C ILE A 22 -12.65 -6.78 6.84
N SER A 23 -12.80 -7.51 7.96
CA SER A 23 -12.49 -7.01 9.30
C SER A 23 -11.09 -6.39 9.30
N TYR A 24 -10.87 -5.33 10.09
CA TYR A 24 -9.57 -4.65 10.19
C TYR A 24 -8.42 -5.63 10.44
N LEU A 25 -8.68 -6.68 11.22
CA LEU A 25 -7.72 -7.75 11.47
C LEU A 25 -7.40 -8.56 10.19
N GLY A 26 -8.41 -8.86 9.38
CA GLY A 26 -8.23 -9.52 8.08
C GLY A 26 -7.39 -8.69 7.11
N ARG A 27 -7.66 -7.37 7.03
CA ARG A 27 -6.86 -6.44 6.21
C ARG A 27 -5.42 -6.37 6.70
N PHE A 28 -5.22 -6.33 8.01
CA PHE A 28 -3.90 -6.36 8.62
C PHE A 28 -3.10 -7.61 8.24
N TRP A 29 -3.68 -8.81 8.39
CA TRP A 29 -2.98 -10.06 8.03
C TRP A 29 -2.68 -10.17 6.54
N LEU A 30 -3.63 -9.81 5.68
CA LEU A 30 -3.41 -9.78 4.23
C LEU A 30 -2.27 -8.83 3.86
N PHE A 31 -2.27 -7.65 4.45
CA PHE A 31 -1.23 -6.65 4.23
C PHE A 31 0.14 -7.12 4.74
N LEU A 32 0.18 -7.78 5.91
CA LEU A 32 1.40 -8.33 6.50
C LEU A 32 2.02 -9.42 5.61
N ILE A 33 1.20 -10.37 5.14
CA ILE A 33 1.64 -11.47 4.27
C ILE A 33 2.15 -10.89 2.94
N GLN A 34 1.37 -10.00 2.33
CA GLN A 34 1.74 -9.36 1.07
C GLN A 34 3.05 -8.56 1.19
N THR A 35 3.20 -7.81 2.28
CA THR A 35 4.40 -7.01 2.53
C THR A 35 5.62 -7.90 2.76
N THR A 36 5.49 -8.97 3.55
CA THR A 36 6.58 -9.91 3.81
C THR A 36 7.03 -10.61 2.53
N LEU A 37 6.09 -11.12 1.74
CA LEU A 37 6.39 -11.76 0.47
C LEU A 37 7.03 -10.79 -0.52
N SER A 38 6.55 -9.55 -0.57
CA SER A 38 7.10 -8.50 -1.41
C SER A 38 8.55 -8.17 -1.03
N ILE A 39 8.86 -8.02 0.26
CA ILE A 39 10.24 -7.76 0.73
C ILE A 39 11.15 -8.93 0.36
N MET A 40 10.73 -10.17 0.63
CA MET A 40 11.53 -11.36 0.31
C MET A 40 11.81 -11.45 -1.19
N CYS A 41 10.80 -11.23 -2.03
CA CYS A 41 10.95 -11.22 -3.48
C CYS A 41 11.90 -10.09 -3.93
N CYS A 42 11.75 -8.88 -3.38
CA CYS A 42 12.61 -7.76 -3.74
C CYS A 42 14.07 -8.02 -3.38
N LEU A 43 14.34 -8.53 -2.18
CA LEU A 43 15.69 -8.86 -1.73
C LEU A 43 16.31 -9.98 -2.56
N PHE A 44 15.53 -11.03 -2.86
CA PHE A 44 16.00 -12.14 -3.69
C PHE A 44 16.38 -11.68 -5.10
N LEU A 45 15.50 -10.91 -5.75
CA LEU A 45 15.75 -10.36 -7.09
C LEU A 45 16.94 -9.41 -7.10
N LEU A 46 17.03 -8.51 -6.11
CA LEU A 46 18.14 -7.58 -5.99
C LEU A 46 19.47 -8.32 -5.79
N PHE A 47 19.49 -9.33 -4.92
CA PHE A 47 20.67 -10.18 -4.69
C PHE A 47 21.08 -10.90 -5.99
N HIS A 48 20.13 -11.52 -6.68
CA HIS A 48 20.38 -12.24 -7.92
C HIS A 48 20.93 -11.30 -9.02
N LEU A 49 20.34 -10.12 -9.20
CA LEU A 49 20.78 -9.11 -10.17
C LEU A 49 22.16 -8.53 -9.85
N LEU A 50 22.46 -8.30 -8.57
CA LEU A 50 23.75 -7.77 -8.13
C LEU A 50 24.87 -8.80 -8.23
N SER A 51 24.56 -10.07 -7.94
CA SER A 51 25.53 -11.17 -7.97
C SER A 51 25.91 -11.56 -9.41
N HIS A 52 24.97 -11.51 -10.36
CA HIS A 52 25.25 -11.78 -11.77
C HIS A 52 25.77 -10.55 -12.54
N ARG A 53 27.10 -10.45 -12.65
CA ARG A 53 27.82 -9.35 -13.31
C ARG A 53 27.38 -9.07 -14.75
N THR A 54 27.02 -10.11 -15.51
CA THR A 54 26.60 -10.05 -16.92
C THR A 54 25.21 -9.43 -17.12
N LEU A 55 24.30 -9.53 -16.13
CA LEU A 55 23.00 -8.85 -16.21
C LEU A 55 23.14 -7.33 -16.09
N ARG A 56 24.19 -6.82 -15.45
CA ARG A 56 24.31 -5.38 -15.15
C ARG A 56 24.55 -4.48 -16.37
N HIS A 57 24.83 -5.05 -17.54
CA HIS A 57 25.14 -4.28 -18.75
C HIS A 57 23.92 -3.90 -19.59
N ALA A 58 22.77 -4.54 -19.37
CA ALA A 58 21.54 -4.21 -20.08
C ALA A 58 20.80 -3.07 -19.36
N LEU A 59 20.42 -2.03 -20.10
CA LEU A 59 19.65 -0.88 -19.59
C LEU A 59 18.35 -1.34 -18.89
N HIS A 60 17.72 -2.40 -19.42
CA HIS A 60 16.55 -3.05 -18.85
C HIS A 60 16.76 -3.50 -17.38
N ASN A 61 17.93 -4.09 -17.08
CA ASN A 61 18.22 -4.58 -15.75
C ASN A 61 18.47 -3.43 -14.76
N HIS A 62 18.97 -2.28 -15.22
CA HIS A 62 19.05 -1.07 -14.41
C HIS A 62 17.66 -0.52 -14.04
N VAL A 63 16.71 -0.52 -14.98
CA VAL A 63 15.32 -0.12 -14.71
C VAL A 63 14.68 -1.03 -13.65
N ILE A 64 14.92 -2.35 -13.73
CA ILE A 64 14.43 -3.31 -12.75
C ILE A 64 15.04 -3.07 -11.36
N ILE A 65 16.34 -2.77 -11.27
CA ILE A 65 17.00 -2.46 -9.99
C ILE A 65 16.40 -1.20 -9.36
N VAL A 66 16.20 -0.13 -10.14
CA VAL A 66 15.58 1.10 -9.64
C VAL A 66 14.15 0.84 -9.16
N LEU A 67 13.39 0.03 -9.89
CA LEU A 67 12.03 -0.35 -9.52
C LEU A 67 12.01 -1.13 -8.20
N LEU A 68 12.91 -2.10 -8.02
CA LEU A 68 13.07 -2.86 -6.77
C LEU A 68 13.38 -1.94 -5.58
N PHE A 69 14.29 -0.97 -5.76
CA PHE A 69 14.61 0.01 -4.71
C PHE A 69 13.40 0.89 -4.37
N MET A 70 12.66 1.39 -5.36
CA MET A 70 11.46 2.20 -5.14
C MET A 70 10.39 1.43 -4.36
N CYS A 71 10.15 0.16 -4.70
CA CYS A 71 9.26 -0.73 -3.96
C CYS A 71 9.72 -0.90 -2.51
N LEU A 72 11.02 -1.10 -2.27
CA LEU A 72 11.58 -1.27 -0.94
C LEU A 72 11.41 -0.01 -0.09
N ILE A 73 11.66 1.17 -0.66
CA ILE A 73 11.43 2.46 0.01
C ILE A 73 9.96 2.64 0.36
N TRP A 74 9.05 2.33 -0.57
CA TRP A 74 7.62 2.41 -0.34
C TRP A 74 7.18 1.49 0.80
N VAL A 75 7.63 0.23 0.76
CA VAL A 75 7.33 -0.73 1.83
C VAL A 75 7.89 -0.27 3.17
N MET A 76 9.08 0.31 3.23
CA MET A 76 9.66 0.77 4.51
C MET A 76 9.02 2.05 5.05
N THR A 77 8.44 2.89 4.20
CA THR A 77 7.91 4.21 4.60
C THR A 77 6.39 4.21 4.74
N VAL A 78 5.68 3.64 3.76
CA VAL A 78 4.21 3.68 3.68
C VAL A 78 3.60 2.50 4.44
N ALA A 79 4.21 1.31 4.38
CA ALA A 79 3.63 0.12 5.00
C ALA A 79 3.50 0.23 6.53
N PRO A 80 4.51 0.71 7.30
CA PRO A 80 4.38 0.82 8.75
C PRO A 80 3.34 1.86 9.16
N ALA A 81 3.25 2.98 8.44
CA ALA A 81 2.24 4.01 8.69
C ALA A 81 0.83 3.45 8.49
N THR A 82 0.64 2.67 7.43
CA THR A 82 -0.66 2.04 7.11
C THR A 82 -0.99 0.92 8.12
N MET A 83 0.00 0.13 8.51
CA MET A 83 -0.13 -0.94 9.49
C MET A 83 -0.52 -0.41 10.88
N HIS A 84 0.05 0.73 11.30
CA HIS A 84 -0.34 1.42 12.53
C HIS A 84 -1.82 1.83 12.51
N VAL A 85 -2.30 2.35 11.37
CA VAL A 85 -3.72 2.70 11.19
C VAL A 85 -4.59 1.46 11.31
N TYR A 86 -4.22 0.32 10.73
CA TYR A 86 -5.02 -0.91 10.85
C TYR A 86 -5.07 -1.50 12.26
N LEU A 87 -4.01 -1.34 13.06
CA LEU A 87 -3.93 -1.85 14.43
C LEU A 87 -4.65 -0.95 15.44
N PHE A 88 -4.39 0.36 15.39
CA PHE A 88 -4.83 1.31 16.41
C PHE A 88 -6.02 2.17 15.97
N ASN A 89 -6.44 2.07 14.70
CA ASN A 89 -7.46 2.90 14.08
C ASN A 89 -7.16 4.42 14.18
N ILE A 90 -5.88 4.75 14.38
CA ILE A 90 -5.37 6.11 14.58
C ILE A 90 -4.14 6.30 13.67
N VAL A 91 -4.07 7.47 13.03
CA VAL A 91 -2.93 7.86 12.20
C VAL A 91 -1.72 8.15 13.08
N TRP A 92 -0.55 7.61 12.73
CA TRP A 92 0.69 7.76 13.50
C TRP A 92 1.00 9.24 13.83
N SER A 93 0.85 10.12 12.84
CA SER A 93 0.98 11.57 13.03
C SER A 93 -0.18 12.27 12.34
N GLN A 94 -1.02 12.93 13.12
CA GLN A 94 -2.16 13.71 12.63
C GLN A 94 -1.76 15.13 12.18
N THR A 95 -0.45 15.42 12.09
CA THR A 95 -0.01 16.72 11.60
C THR A 95 -0.31 16.88 10.11
N PRO A 96 -0.85 18.04 9.67
CA PRO A 96 -1.23 18.25 8.27
C PRO A 96 -0.03 18.15 7.33
N THR A 97 1.13 18.63 7.77
CA THR A 97 2.39 18.56 7.02
C THR A 97 2.81 17.11 6.76
N PHE A 98 2.74 16.24 7.78
CA PHE A 98 3.07 14.82 7.63
C PHE A 98 2.12 14.13 6.65
N CYS A 99 0.81 14.40 6.76
CA CYS A 99 -0.18 13.81 5.85
C CYS A 99 0.06 14.21 4.39
N MET A 100 0.37 15.49 4.12
CA MET A 100 0.69 15.94 2.77
C MET A 100 1.98 15.31 2.23
N ILE A 101 3.04 15.24 3.05
CA ILE A 101 4.31 14.61 2.65
C ILE A 101 4.08 13.12 2.37
N TRP A 102 3.35 12.43 3.24
CA TRP A 102 3.08 11.00 3.10
C TRP A 102 2.28 10.71 1.83
N LYS A 103 1.22 11.48 1.57
CA LYS A 103 0.41 11.35 0.35
C LYS A 103 1.21 11.69 -0.91
N PHE A 104 2.06 12.72 -0.85
CA PHE A 104 2.93 13.09 -1.95
C PHE A 104 3.92 11.97 -2.27
N LEU A 105 4.58 11.42 -1.24
CA LEU A 105 5.54 10.33 -1.40
C LEU A 105 4.87 9.09 -2.00
N ASP A 106 3.70 8.70 -1.49
CA ASP A 106 2.91 7.58 -2.00
C ASP A 106 2.56 7.77 -3.48
N SER A 107 2.02 8.93 -3.83
CA SER A 107 1.62 9.26 -5.21
C SER A 107 2.82 9.29 -6.16
N CYS A 108 3.94 9.89 -5.74
CA CYS A 108 5.15 10.00 -6.53
C CYS A 108 5.79 8.64 -6.77
N ILE A 109 5.90 7.80 -5.75
CA ILE A 109 6.47 6.46 -5.89
C ILE A 109 5.57 5.61 -6.78
N TYR A 110 4.24 5.62 -6.55
CA TYR A 110 3.29 4.86 -7.35
C TYR A 110 3.36 5.26 -8.84
N ALA A 111 3.34 6.56 -9.13
CA ALA A 111 3.44 7.05 -10.50
C ALA A 111 4.80 6.71 -11.14
N SER A 112 5.89 6.73 -10.37
CA SER A 112 7.22 6.39 -10.85
C SER A 112 7.31 4.90 -11.20
N ILE A 113 6.79 4.02 -10.34
CA ILE A 113 6.72 2.57 -10.60
C ILE A 113 5.90 2.31 -11.86
N ALA A 114 4.71 2.90 -11.99
CA ALA A 114 3.86 2.72 -13.16
C ALA A 114 4.56 3.12 -14.47
N LYS A 115 5.28 4.26 -14.48
CA LYS A 115 6.07 4.72 -15.63
C LYS A 115 7.24 3.79 -15.94
N LEU A 116 7.96 3.32 -14.93
CA LEU A 116 9.10 2.40 -15.11
C LEU A 116 8.63 1.04 -15.64
N VAL A 117 7.49 0.52 -15.15
CA VAL A 117 6.89 -0.70 -15.68
C VAL A 117 6.48 -0.50 -17.13
N ALA A 118 5.79 0.59 -17.46
CA ALA A 118 5.39 0.89 -18.83
C ALA A 118 6.60 0.99 -19.78
N TRP A 119 7.66 1.68 -19.34
CA TRP A 119 8.91 1.75 -20.08
C TRP A 119 9.55 0.36 -20.26
N ALA A 120 9.65 -0.43 -19.18
CA ALA A 120 10.22 -1.77 -19.21
C ALA A 120 9.42 -2.74 -20.10
N SER A 121 8.12 -2.51 -20.28
CA SER A 121 7.28 -3.24 -21.23
C SER A 121 7.50 -2.85 -22.68
N ILE A 122 7.83 -1.58 -22.96
CA ILE A 122 8.12 -1.09 -24.33
C ILE A 122 9.53 -1.49 -24.78
N GLU A 123 10.49 -1.46 -23.86
CA GLU A 123 11.88 -1.87 -24.11
C GLU A 123 12.01 -3.38 -24.41
N ARG A 124 10.99 -4.16 -24.05
CA ARG A 124 10.92 -5.62 -24.26
C ARG A 124 10.38 -5.96 -25.65
#